data_AF-A8TBX0-F1
#
_entry.id   AF-A8TBX0-F1
#
_cell.length_a   1.000
_cell.length_b   1.000
_cell.length_c   1.000
_cell.angle_alpha   90.00
_cell.angle_beta   90.00
_cell.angle_gamma   90.00
#
_symmetry.space_group_name_H-M   'P 1'
#
loop_
_entity.id
_entity.type
_entity.pdbx_description
1 polymer ?
#
loop_
_entity_poly.entity_id
_entity_poly.type
_entity_poly.pdbx_seq_one_letter_code
_entity_poly.pdbx_strand_id
1 'polypeptide(L)'
;MKLDKIDNKNRRLRKKLFLAEFAILGFEISCETDINDFDRYDTFVDEFIDYIDGLNLCFGGGGLELFEGFLCSTERYESATEEQKAQVLAWLQARPEVSSAKAGELVDANYL
;
A
#
# COMPACT_ATOMS: atom_id res chain seq x y z
N MET A 1 9.76 -17.47 19.61
CA MET A 1 8.78 -18.29 18.86
C MET A 1 8.39 -17.50 17.63
N LYS A 2 8.63 -18.03 16.43
CA LYS A 2 8.22 -17.39 15.17
C LYS A 2 6.69 -17.36 15.08
N LEU A 3 6.09 -16.17 15.05
CA LEU A 3 4.63 -15.97 15.11
C LEU A 3 3.93 -16.46 13.83
N ASP A 4 4.67 -16.44 12.72
CA ASP A 4 4.35 -16.79 11.35
C ASP A 4 4.27 -18.31 11.08
N LYS A 5 4.80 -19.16 11.96
CA LYS A 5 4.87 -20.62 11.73
C LYS A 5 3.48 -21.29 11.67
N ILE A 6 3.14 -21.93 10.55
CA ILE A 6 1.77 -22.44 10.29
C ILE A 6 1.52 -23.83 10.91
N ASP A 7 2.56 -24.63 11.07
CA ASP A 7 2.55 -26.09 11.32
C ASP A 7 1.64 -26.55 12.48
N ASN A 8 1.43 -25.69 13.50
CA ASN A 8 0.65 -25.98 14.70
C ASN A 8 -0.59 -25.09 14.87
N LYS A 9 -1.02 -24.39 13.82
CA LYS A 9 -2.14 -23.44 13.88
C LYS A 9 -3.37 -24.00 13.16
N ASN A 10 -4.43 -24.21 13.92
CA ASN A 10 -5.74 -24.52 13.36
C ASN A 10 -6.29 -23.35 12.52
N ARG A 11 -7.32 -23.59 11.72
CA ARG A 11 -7.90 -22.58 10.82
C ARG A 11 -8.31 -21.29 11.54
N ARG A 12 -8.87 -21.39 12.76
CA ARG A 12 -9.26 -20.22 13.56
C ARG A 12 -8.05 -19.36 13.93
N LEU A 13 -6.92 -19.97 14.29
CA LEU A 13 -5.68 -19.26 14.61
C LEU A 13 -5.03 -18.64 13.38
N ARG A 14 -5.02 -19.34 12.24
CA ARG A 14 -4.52 -18.77 10.97
C ARG A 14 -5.34 -17.54 10.56
N LYS A 15 -6.66 -17.60 10.71
CA LYS A 15 -7.57 -16.47 10.46
C LYS A 15 -7.36 -15.29 11.41
N LYS A 16 -7.08 -15.57 12.68
CA LYS A 16 -6.84 -14.54 13.71
C LYS A 16 -5.51 -13.83 13.50
N LEU A 17 -4.52 -14.55 12.98
CA LEU A 17 -3.15 -14.07 12.81
C LEU A 17 -2.83 -13.69 11.36
N PHE A 18 -3.79 -13.70 10.43
CA PHE A 18 -3.56 -13.38 9.02
C PHE A 18 -2.45 -14.23 8.38
N LEU A 19 -2.52 -15.56 8.57
CA LEU A 19 -1.53 -16.50 8.03
C LEU A 19 -2.13 -17.38 6.93
N ALA A 20 -1.26 -17.89 6.06
CA ALA A 20 -1.60 -18.82 4.97
C ALA A 20 -2.72 -18.25 4.09
N GLU A 21 -3.89 -18.89 4.07
CA GLU A 21 -5.05 -18.46 3.27
C GLU A 21 -5.67 -17.13 3.71
N PHE A 22 -5.17 -16.55 4.81
CA PHE A 22 -5.62 -15.26 5.36
C PHE A 22 -4.52 -14.19 5.35
N ALA A 23 -3.36 -14.48 4.75
CA ALA A 23 -2.30 -13.49 4.57
C ALA A 23 -2.78 -12.37 3.65
N ILE A 24 -2.36 -11.15 3.95
CA ILE A 24 -2.67 -9.95 3.18
C ILE A 24 -1.33 -9.41 2.69
N LEU A 25 -1.14 -9.44 1.38
CA LEU A 25 0.00 -8.79 0.76
C LEU A 25 -0.32 -7.34 0.44
N GLY A 26 0.66 -6.48 0.65
CA GLY A 26 0.64 -5.09 0.24
C GLY A 26 2.01 -4.68 -0.26
N PHE A 27 2.18 -3.43 -0.65
CA PHE A 27 3.44 -2.91 -1.17
C PHE A 27 3.69 -1.50 -0.68
N GLU A 28 4.96 -1.14 -0.58
CA GLU A 28 5.38 0.22 -0.28
C GLU A 28 5.45 1.06 -1.55
N ILE A 29 5.14 2.34 -1.44
CA ILE A 29 5.46 3.35 -2.43
C ILE A 29 6.33 4.43 -1.81
N SER A 30 7.17 5.03 -2.64
CA SER A 30 7.92 6.23 -2.31
C SER A 30 8.03 7.07 -3.57
N CYS A 31 7.61 8.33 -3.47
CA CYS A 31 7.77 9.29 -4.55
C CYS A 31 8.25 10.66 -4.04
N GLU A 32 9.20 11.24 -4.76
CA GLU A 32 9.68 12.59 -4.51
C GLU A 32 8.76 13.58 -5.21
N THR A 33 8.27 14.58 -4.47
CA THR A 33 7.38 15.62 -5.02
C THR A 33 8.03 17.00 -4.91
N ASP A 34 7.65 17.91 -5.81
CA ASP A 34 8.01 19.32 -5.73
C ASP A 34 7.02 20.17 -4.91
N ILE A 35 6.08 19.51 -4.22
CA ILE A 35 5.02 20.15 -3.46
C ILE A 35 5.62 20.82 -2.23
N ASN A 36 5.39 22.12 -2.11
CA ASN A 36 5.98 22.96 -1.07
C ASN A 36 4.94 23.79 -0.29
N ASP A 37 3.66 23.61 -0.59
CA ASP A 37 2.55 24.24 0.11
C ASP A 37 1.46 23.21 0.48
N PHE A 38 0.69 23.56 1.50
CA PHE A 38 -0.31 22.66 2.07
C PHE A 38 -1.53 22.47 1.16
N ASP A 39 -1.93 23.47 0.38
CA ASP A 39 -3.13 23.38 -0.45
C ASP A 39 -2.93 22.42 -1.64
N ARG A 40 -1.75 22.47 -2.27
CA ARG A 40 -1.32 21.50 -3.30
C ARG A 40 -1.15 20.11 -2.71
N TYR A 41 -0.61 20.00 -1.50
CA TYR A 41 -0.45 18.70 -0.83
C TYR A 41 -1.80 18.06 -0.51
N ASP A 42 -2.74 18.82 0.05
CA ASP A 42 -4.10 18.36 0.37
C ASP A 42 -4.80 17.86 -0.90
N THR A 43 -4.74 18.64 -1.99
CA THR A 43 -5.30 18.25 -3.29
C THR A 43 -4.64 16.97 -3.84
N PHE A 44 -3.32 16.86 -3.76
CA PHE A 44 -2.59 15.68 -4.23
C PHE A 44 -2.99 14.42 -3.45
N VAL A 45 -3.08 14.53 -2.11
CA VAL A 45 -3.47 13.41 -1.25
C VAL A 45 -4.92 13.02 -1.51
N ASP A 46 -5.84 13.97 -1.61
CA ASP A 46 -7.25 13.70 -1.90
C ASP A 46 -7.40 12.97 -3.24
N GLU A 47 -6.77 13.46 -4.31
CA GLU A 47 -6.80 12.81 -5.63
C GLU A 47 -6.14 11.43 -5.62
N PHE A 48 -5.10 11.24 -4.81
CA PHE A 48 -4.45 9.95 -4.64
C PHE A 48 -5.35 8.95 -3.91
N ILE A 49 -5.99 9.37 -2.81
CA ILE A 49 -6.94 8.55 -2.05
C ILE A 49 -8.13 8.16 -2.93
N ASP A 50 -8.73 9.10 -3.64
CA ASP A 50 -9.83 8.83 -4.57
C ASP A 50 -9.44 7.80 -5.65
N TYR A 51 -8.21 7.87 -6.17
CA TYR A 51 -7.73 6.94 -7.17
C TYR A 51 -7.54 5.52 -6.63
N ILE A 52 -6.90 5.36 -5.46
CA ILE A 52 -6.64 4.05 -4.86
C ILE A 52 -7.92 3.39 -4.32
N ASP A 53 -8.89 4.19 -3.87
CA ASP A 53 -10.22 3.72 -3.48
C ASP A 53 -10.94 3.07 -4.68
N GLY A 54 -10.78 3.64 -5.88
CA GLY A 54 -11.26 3.03 -7.13
C GLY A 54 -10.59 1.68 -7.48
N LEU A 55 -9.44 1.38 -6.87
CA LEU A 55 -8.73 0.10 -6.97
C LEU A 55 -9.01 -0.82 -5.78
N ASN A 56 -9.89 -0.43 -4.84
CA ASN A 56 -10.15 -1.11 -3.56
C ASN A 56 -8.90 -1.25 -2.67
N LEU A 57 -7.94 -0.32 -2.76
CA LEU A 57 -6.76 -0.27 -1.91
C LEU A 57 -6.94 0.79 -0.82
N CYS A 58 -6.30 0.58 0.33
CA CYS A 58 -6.13 1.60 1.36
C CYS A 58 -4.65 1.96 1.49
N PHE A 59 -4.39 3.17 1.97
CA PHE A 59 -3.05 3.71 2.14
C PHE A 59 -2.80 4.14 3.59
N GLY A 60 -1.60 3.84 4.07
CA GLY A 60 -1.08 4.37 5.33
C GLY A 60 0.29 4.98 5.10
N GLY A 61 0.41 6.29 5.27
CA GLY A 61 1.66 7.02 5.04
C GLY A 61 1.45 8.52 4.91
N GLY A 62 2.41 9.19 4.30
CA GLY A 62 2.41 10.62 4.00
C GLY A 62 3.83 11.18 3.97
N GLY A 63 3.92 12.48 3.66
CA GLY A 63 5.18 13.21 3.63
C GLY A 63 5.18 14.24 2.52
N LEU A 64 5.77 15.41 2.80
CA LEU A 64 5.69 16.57 1.90
C LEU A 64 6.69 16.44 0.74
N GLU A 65 7.99 16.50 1.04
CA GLU A 65 9.06 16.39 0.03
C GLU A 65 9.18 14.95 -0.50
N LEU A 66 8.99 13.98 0.38
CA LEU A 66 9.06 12.56 0.10
C LEU A 66 7.77 11.93 0.59
N PHE A 67 6.89 11.61 -0.35
CA PHE A 67 5.60 11.00 -0.09
C PHE A 67 5.75 9.48 -0.09
N GLU A 68 5.59 8.87 1.07
CA GLU A 68 5.84 7.45 1.27
C GLU A 68 4.71 6.79 2.04
N GLY A 69 4.51 5.51 1.78
CA GLY A 69 3.59 4.72 2.60
C GLY A 69 3.36 3.34 2.07
N PHE A 70 2.46 2.64 2.74
CA PHE A 70 2.10 1.26 2.44
C PHE A 70 0.69 1.18 1.90
N LEU A 71 0.49 0.40 0.84
CA LEU A 71 -0.81 0.09 0.27
C LEU A 71 -1.16 -1.38 0.48
N CYS A 72 -2.40 -1.65 0.89
CA CYS A 72 -2.97 -3.00 0.90
C CYS A 72 -4.45 -2.98 0.55
N SER A 73 -5.07 -4.15 0.40
CA SER A 73 -6.50 -4.22 0.09
C SER A 73 -7.35 -3.66 1.25
N THR A 74 -8.40 -2.94 0.90
CA THR A 74 -9.49 -2.58 1.83
C THR A 74 -10.27 -3.81 2.30
N GLU A 75 -10.31 -4.85 1.46
CA GLU A 75 -11.06 -6.07 1.73
C GLU A 75 -10.30 -7.03 2.63
N ARG A 76 -11.07 -7.70 3.50
CA ARG A 76 -10.50 -8.55 4.53
C ARG A 76 -9.98 -9.85 3.91
N TYR A 77 -8.68 -10.12 4.11
CA TYR A 77 -7.97 -11.29 3.60
C TYR A 77 -7.73 -11.29 2.08
N GLU A 78 -7.90 -10.14 1.46
CA GLU A 78 -7.53 -9.94 0.07
C GLU A 78 -6.16 -9.26 0.01
N SER A 79 -5.36 -9.66 -0.97
CA SER A 79 -4.02 -9.14 -1.19
C SER A 79 -4.03 -8.14 -2.33
N ALA A 80 -3.19 -7.12 -2.25
CA ALA A 80 -2.90 -6.29 -3.39
C ALA A 80 -2.25 -7.15 -4.51
N THR A 81 -2.58 -6.80 -5.75
CA THR A 81 -2.10 -7.48 -6.95
C THR A 81 -0.95 -6.71 -7.60
N GLU A 82 -0.17 -7.40 -8.42
CA GLU A 82 0.89 -6.77 -9.21
C GLU A 82 0.32 -5.77 -10.23
N GLU A 83 -0.89 -6.06 -10.75
CA GLU A 83 -1.63 -5.17 -11.64
C GLU A 83 -2.01 -3.86 -10.94
N GLN A 84 -2.58 -3.94 -9.73
CA GLN A 84 -2.91 -2.77 -8.92
C GLN A 84 -1.64 -1.96 -8.58
N LYS A 85 -0.54 -2.64 -8.23
CA LYS A 85 0.76 -1.98 -7.99
C LYS A 85 1.24 -1.21 -9.22
N ALA A 86 1.16 -1.81 -10.40
CA ALA A 86 1.52 -1.15 -11.66
C ALA A 86 0.62 0.05 -11.96
N GLN A 87 -0.68 -0.04 -11.68
CA GLN A 87 -1.63 1.07 -11.85
C GLN A 87 -1.33 2.25 -10.93
N VAL A 88 -0.98 2.00 -9.66
CA VAL A 88 -0.60 3.04 -8.70
C VAL A 88 0.71 3.69 -9.11
N LEU A 89 1.72 2.90 -9.48
CA LEU A 89 3.00 3.42 -9.93
C LEU A 89 2.86 4.29 -11.20
N ALA A 90 2.06 3.83 -12.18
CA ALA A 90 1.80 4.58 -13.39
C ALA A 90 1.06 5.90 -13.11
N TRP A 91 0.11 5.90 -12.16
CA TRP A 91 -0.59 7.11 -11.75
C TRP A 91 0.36 8.15 -11.17
N LEU A 92 1.24 7.74 -10.24
CA LEU A 92 2.25 8.63 -9.64
C LEU A 92 3.21 9.18 -10.69
N GLN A 93 3.67 8.34 -11.63
CA GLN A 93 4.60 8.76 -12.68
C GLN A 93 3.99 9.69 -13.73
N ALA A 94 2.67 9.71 -13.86
CA ALA A 94 1.96 10.60 -14.79
C ALA A 94 1.75 12.01 -14.22
N ARG A 95 1.98 12.22 -12.93
CA ARG A 95 1.77 13.51 -12.25
C ARG A 95 2.93 14.47 -12.53
N PRO A 96 2.64 15.74 -12.87
CA PRO A 96 3.69 16.73 -13.12
C PRO A 96 4.47 17.12 -11.86
N GLU A 97 3.88 16.98 -10.67
CA GLU A 97 4.52 17.32 -9.40
C GLU A 97 5.51 16.24 -8.91
N VAL A 98 5.47 15.05 -9.51
CA VAL A 98 6.26 13.89 -9.08
C VAL A 98 7.54 13.78 -9.91
N SER A 99 8.68 13.88 -9.25
CA SER A 99 10.00 13.81 -9.88
C SER A 99 10.50 12.38 -10.05
N SER A 100 10.19 11.52 -9.07
CA SER A 100 10.53 10.10 -9.10
C SER A 100 9.50 9.31 -8.30
N ALA A 101 9.14 8.10 -8.77
CA ALA A 101 8.23 7.21 -8.05
C ALA A 101 8.71 5.77 -8.15
N LYS A 102 8.63 5.05 -7.03
CA LYS A 102 9.04 3.65 -6.88
C LYS A 102 7.98 2.89 -6.10
N ALA A 103 7.84 1.62 -6.44
CA ALA A 103 7.02 0.66 -5.69
C ALA A 103 7.88 -0.53 -5.26
N GLY A 104 7.66 -1.02 -4.05
CA GLY A 104 8.32 -2.19 -3.49
C GLY A 104 7.76 -3.52 -4.02
N GLU A 105 8.27 -4.62 -3.48
CA GLU A 105 7.69 -5.95 -3.70
C GLU A 105 6.41 -6.13 -2.88
N LEU A 106 5.58 -7.10 -3.29
CA LEU A 106 4.45 -7.51 -2.48
C LEU A 106 4.95 -8.28 -1.24
N VAL A 107 4.67 -7.73 -0.07
CA VAL A 107 5.11 -8.23 1.24
C VAL A 107 3.93 -8.41 2.18
N ASP A 108 4.08 -9.25 3.20
CA ASP A 108 3.02 -9.49 4.19
C ASP A 108 2.79 -8.23 5.03
N ALA A 109 1.58 -7.67 4.96
CA ALA A 109 1.21 -6.43 5.63
C ALA A 109 1.21 -6.55 7.18
N ASN A 110 1.21 -7.76 7.73
CA ASN A 110 1.18 -8.00 9.17
C ASN A 110 2.53 -8.44 9.75
N TYR A 111 3.46 -8.88 8.90
CA TYR A 111 4.74 -9.50 9.30
C TYR A 111 5.93 -9.03 8.45
N LEU A 112 6.02 -7.71 8.20
CA LEU A 112 7.16 -7.02 7.58
C LEU A 112 8.51 -7.38 8.25
#